data_AF-A0A7X3MIA3-F1
#
_entry.id   AF-A0A7X3MIA3-F1
#
_cell.length_a   1.000
_cell.length_b   1.000
_cell.length_c   1.000
_cell.angle_alpha   90.00
_cell.angle_beta   90.00
_cell.angle_gamma   90.00
#
_symmetry.space_group_name_H-M   'P 1'
#
loop_
_entity.id
_entity.type
_entity.pdbx_description
1 polymer ?
#
loop_
_entity_poly.entity_id
_entity_poly.type
_entity_poly.pdbx_seq_one_letter_code
_entity_poly.pdbx_strand_id
1 'polypeptide(L)'
;MSLKTQVIIAVIIIVALLVIINMVKKKALELRYALAWIVVGVCILILDIFPKLIEKISIIMGIYSPINMLFFWGFCFSLGIIFVLTVAVSRMSIRIKELAQELALYKHEK
;
A
#
# COMPACT_ATOMS: atom_id res chain seq x y z
N MET A 1 -6.15 21.16 11.09
CA MET A 1 -5.68 21.20 9.69
C MET A 1 -6.18 22.46 9.02
N SER A 2 -5.42 23.04 8.08
CA SER A 2 -5.97 24.08 7.21
C SER A 2 -6.77 23.42 6.07
N LEU A 3 -7.86 24.05 5.62
CA LEU A 3 -8.62 23.58 4.44
C LEU A 3 -7.72 23.39 3.21
N LYS A 4 -6.70 24.25 3.06
CA LYS A 4 -5.73 24.16 1.96
C LYS A 4 -4.95 22.85 1.99
N THR A 5 -4.42 22.45 3.15
CA THR A 5 -3.63 21.21 3.30
C THR A 5 -4.49 19.97 3.08
N GLN A 6 -5.73 19.99 3.56
CA GLN A 6 -6.68 18.87 3.38
C GLN A 6 -7.00 18.66 1.89
N VAL A 7 -7.33 19.72 1.16
CA VAL A 7 -7.62 19.63 -0.29
C VAL A 7 -6.42 19.11 -1.08
N ILE A 8 -5.20 19.57 -0.76
CA ILE A 8 -3.99 19.09 -1.43
C ILE A 8 -3.79 17.60 -1.20
N ILE A 9 -3.93 17.12 0.04
CA ILE A 9 -3.77 15.70 0.39
C ILE A 9 -4.84 14.86 -0.31
N ALA A 10 -6.11 15.27 -0.25
CA ALA A 10 -7.21 14.59 -0.92
C ALA A 10 -6.97 14.44 -2.43
N VAL A 11 -6.54 15.50 -3.12
CA VAL A 11 -6.23 15.45 -4.56
C VAL A 11 -5.10 14.47 -4.86
N ILE A 12 -4.02 14.49 -4.07
CA ILE A 12 -2.90 13.56 -4.24
C ILE A 12 -3.38 12.10 -4.07
N ILE A 13 -4.18 11.81 -3.04
CA ILE A 13 -4.70 10.46 -2.79
C ILE A 13 -5.62 10.01 -3.93
N ILE A 14 -6.51 10.88 -4.42
CA ILE A 14 -7.41 10.57 -5.54
C ILE A 14 -6.60 10.26 -6.80
N VAL A 15 -5.59 11.07 -7.13
CA VAL A 15 -4.71 10.83 -8.28
C VAL A 15 -3.98 9.49 -8.12
N ALA A 16 -3.44 9.20 -6.93
CA ALA A 16 -2.77 7.93 -6.66
C ALA A 16 -3.72 6.72 -6.84
N LEU A 17 -4.95 6.80 -6.31
CA LEU A 17 -5.95 5.76 -6.49
C LEU A 17 -6.32 5.55 -7.97
N LEU A 18 -6.49 6.63 -8.74
CA LEU A 18 -6.73 6.56 -10.18
C LEU A 18 -5.58 5.89 -10.93
N VAL A 19 -4.34 6.20 -10.57
CA VAL A 19 -3.14 5.56 -11.14
C VAL A 19 -3.14 4.07 -10.82
N ILE A 20 -3.38 3.67 -9.57
CA ILE A 20 -3.44 2.25 -9.18
C ILE A 20 -4.52 1.52 -9.97
N ILE A 21 -5.73 2.08 -10.05
CA ILE A 21 -6.84 1.49 -10.81
C ILE A 21 -6.46 1.34 -12.30
N ASN A 22 -5.79 2.34 -12.87
CA ASN A 22 -5.32 2.29 -14.26
C ASN A 22 -4.25 1.21 -14.46
N MET A 23 -3.32 1.03 -13.51
CA MET A 23 -2.32 -0.03 -13.56
C MET A 23 -2.96 -1.43 -13.50
N VAL A 24 -4.01 -1.61 -12.69
CA VAL A 24 -4.79 -2.86 -12.66
C VAL A 24 -5.48 -3.09 -14.01
N LYS A 25 -6.14 -2.07 -14.57
CA LYS A 25 -6.81 -2.15 -15.88
C LYS A 25 -5.83 -2.52 -17.00
N LYS A 26 -4.61 -2.00 -16.96
CA LYS A 26 -3.54 -2.30 -17.92
C LYS A 26 -2.84 -3.65 -17.68
N LYS A 27 -3.31 -4.46 -16.71
CA LYS A 27 -2.67 -5.72 -16.27
C LYS A 27 -1.20 -5.57 -15.85
N ALA A 28 -0.79 -4.35 -15.51
CA ALA A 28 0.57 -4.05 -15.05
C ALA A 28 0.77 -4.42 -13.57
N LEU A 29 -0.34 -4.51 -12.82
CA LEU A 29 -0.33 -4.89 -11.41
C LEU A 29 -1.45 -5.90 -11.14
N GLU A 30 -1.13 -7.04 -10.50
CA GLU A 30 -2.18 -7.98 -10.12
C GLU A 30 -3.10 -7.35 -9.08
N LEU A 31 -4.41 -7.61 -9.22
CA LEU A 31 -5.44 -7.08 -8.33
C LEU A 31 -5.11 -7.34 -6.85
N ARG A 32 -4.56 -8.52 -6.53
CA ARG A 32 -4.17 -8.90 -5.16
C ARG A 32 -3.23 -7.88 -4.50
N TYR A 33 -2.25 -7.36 -5.24
CA TYR A 33 -1.29 -6.38 -4.71
C TYR A 33 -1.86 -4.96 -4.72
N ALA A 34 -2.70 -4.63 -5.69
CA ALA A 34 -3.41 -3.35 -5.75
C ALA A 34 -4.42 -3.18 -4.62
N LEU A 35 -5.10 -4.25 -4.22
CA LEU A 35 -6.14 -4.21 -3.20
C LEU A 35 -5.63 -3.60 -1.88
N ALA A 36 -4.42 -3.96 -1.45
CA ALA A 36 -3.83 -3.40 -0.24
C ALA A 36 -3.66 -1.87 -0.33
N TRP A 37 -3.14 -1.38 -1.48
CA TRP A 37 -2.97 0.05 -1.71
C TRP A 37 -4.30 0.81 -1.85
N ILE A 38 -5.30 0.19 -2.49
CA ILE A 38 -6.65 0.77 -2.61
C ILE A 38 -7.29 0.90 -1.23
N VAL A 39 -7.26 -0.16 -0.41
CA VAL A 39 -7.82 -0.14 0.95
C VAL A 39 -7.14 0.93 1.80
N VAL A 40 -5.80 0.99 1.79
CA VAL A 40 -5.07 2.01 2.55
C VAL A 40 -5.39 3.41 2.06
N GLY A 41 -5.39 3.64 0.73
CA GLY A 41 -5.70 4.95 0.16
C GLY A 41 -7.13 5.41 0.49
N VAL A 42 -8.12 4.52 0.44
CA VAL A 42 -9.50 4.82 0.83
C VAL A 42 -9.60 5.11 2.34
N CYS A 43 -8.94 4.32 3.19
CA CYS A 43 -8.92 4.56 4.64
C CYS A 43 -8.32 5.94 4.96
N ILE A 44 -7.18 6.27 4.36
CA ILE A 44 -6.51 7.57 4.53
C ILE A 44 -7.41 8.71 4.04
N LEU A 45 -8.09 8.54 2.89
CA LEU A 45 -9.01 9.54 2.35
C LEU A 45 -10.21 9.80 3.29
N ILE A 46 -10.77 8.74 3.89
CA ILE A 46 -11.84 8.87 4.88
C ILE A 46 -11.32 9.64 6.10
N LEU A 47 -10.14 9.31 6.61
CA LEU A 47 -9.55 10.01 7.75
C LEU A 47 -9.25 11.49 7.44
N ASP A 48 -8.86 11.81 6.20
CA ASP A 48 -8.60 13.17 5.74
C ASP A 48 -9.89 14.00 5.57
N ILE A 49 -10.99 13.41 5.05
CA ILE A 49 -12.29 14.09 4.89
C ILE A 49 -12.95 14.37 6.25
N PHE A 50 -12.75 13.50 7.24
CA PHE A 50 -13.35 13.61 8.57
C PHE A 50 -12.32 13.98 9.66
N PRO A 51 -11.89 15.26 9.74
CA PRO A 51 -10.84 15.69 10.68
C PRO A 51 -11.21 15.44 12.15
N LYS A 52 -12.51 15.45 12.49
CA LYS A 52 -13.00 15.14 13.85
C LYS A 52 -12.69 13.70 14.28
N LEU A 53 -12.66 12.74 13.35
CA LEU A 53 -12.25 11.37 13.69
C LEU A 53 -10.76 11.35 14.04
N ILE A 54 -9.95 11.96 13.19
CA ILE A 54 -8.50 11.94 13.36
C ILE A 54 -8.07 12.71 14.60
N GLU A 55 -8.76 13.80 14.95
CA GLU A 55 -8.52 14.59 16.14
C GLU A 55 -8.78 13.77 17.42
N LYS A 56 -9.88 13.00 17.47
CA LYS A 56 -10.16 12.08 18.59
C LYS A 56 -9.07 11.02 18.74
N ILE A 57 -8.66 10.39 17.64
CA ILE A 57 -7.63 9.35 17.68
C ILE A 57 -6.27 9.96 18.06
N SER A 58 -5.96 11.17 17.58
CA SER A 58 -4.73 11.90 17.93
C SER A 58 -4.65 12.20 19.44
N ILE A 59 -5.76 12.62 20.05
CA ILE A 59 -5.84 12.87 21.50
C ILE A 59 -5.60 11.58 22.30
N ILE A 60 -6.23 10.47 21.91
CA ILE A 60 -6.05 9.17 22.57
C ILE A 60 -4.60 8.69 22.48
N MET A 61 -3.94 8.91 21.34
CA MET A 61 -2.55 8.52 21.12
C MET A 61 -1.52 9.55 21.62
N GLY A 62 -1.94 10.69 22.15
CA GLY A 62 -1.04 11.75 22.61
C GLY A 62 -0.29 12.48 21.48
N ILE A 63 -0.80 12.44 20.25
CA ILE A 63 -0.20 13.09 19.08
C ILE A 63 -0.79 14.50 18.93
N TYR A 64 0.08 15.51 18.92
CA TYR A 64 -0.34 16.92 18.90
C TYR A 64 -0.94 17.36 17.55
N SER A 65 -0.43 16.83 16.42
CA SER A 65 -0.85 17.23 15.08
C SER A 65 -1.62 16.12 14.37
N PRO A 66 -2.90 16.36 14.00
CA PRO A 66 -3.70 15.50 13.12
C PRO A 66 -2.98 15.06 11.83
N ILE A 67 -2.14 15.94 11.27
CA ILE A 67 -1.39 15.63 10.04
C ILE A 67 -0.31 14.58 10.32
N ASN A 68 0.40 14.70 11.44
CA ASN A 68 1.44 13.76 11.84
C ASN A 68 0.85 12.37 12.10
N MET A 69 -0.37 12.32 12.63
CA MET A 69 -1.11 11.09 12.83
C MET A 69 -1.43 10.38 11.49
N LEU A 70 -1.87 11.15 10.49
CA LEU A 70 -2.12 10.65 9.13
C LEU A 70 -0.84 10.06 8.50
N PHE A 71 0.28 10.78 8.63
CA PHE A 71 1.59 10.30 8.15
C PHE A 71 2.06 9.05 8.90
N PHE A 72 1.90 9.00 10.22
CA PHE A 72 2.29 7.84 11.04
C PHE A 72 1.56 6.57 10.59
N TRP A 73 0.24 6.63 10.45
CA TRP A 73 -0.54 5.49 9.96
C TRP A 73 -0.20 5.12 8.52
N GLY A 74 -0.05 6.11 7.64
CA GLY A 74 0.39 5.88 6.26
C GLY A 74 1.74 5.15 6.20
N PHE A 75 2.68 5.53 7.06
CA PHE A 75 3.99 4.90 7.17
C PHE A 75 3.88 3.46 7.72
N CYS A 76 3.13 3.24 8.80
CA CYS A 76 2.90 1.90 9.36
C CYS A 76 2.26 0.96 8.34
N PHE A 77 1.23 1.40 7.62
CA PHE A 77 0.59 0.59 6.57
C PHE A 77 1.56 0.32 5.41
N SER A 78 2.33 1.31 4.98
CA SER A 78 3.35 1.14 3.94
C SER A 78 4.38 0.10 4.33
N LEU A 79 4.89 0.11 5.57
CA LEU A 79 5.82 -0.90 6.07
C LEU A 79 5.21 -2.30 6.03
N GLY A 80 3.95 -2.45 6.45
CA GLY A 80 3.22 -3.72 6.37
C GLY A 80 3.10 -4.23 4.94
N ILE A 81 2.71 -3.36 4.01
CA ILE A 81 2.61 -3.70 2.57
C ILE A 81 3.97 -4.13 2.01
N ILE A 82 5.02 -3.34 2.26
CA ILE A 82 6.38 -3.63 1.79
C ILE A 82 6.85 -4.96 2.38
N PHE A 83 6.62 -5.23 3.65
CA PHE A 83 6.99 -6.50 4.27
C PHE A 83 6.28 -7.69 3.60
N VAL A 84 4.96 -7.60 3.40
CA VAL A 84 4.19 -8.63 2.69
C VAL A 84 4.72 -8.85 1.26
N LEU A 85 5.07 -7.76 0.57
CA LEU A 85 5.69 -7.81 -0.75
C LEU A 85 7.05 -8.52 -0.72
N THR A 86 7.92 -8.17 0.24
CA THR A 86 9.23 -8.82 0.44
C THR A 86 9.07 -10.33 0.65
N VAL A 87 8.10 -10.75 1.47
CA VAL A 87 7.82 -12.17 1.68
C VAL A 87 7.30 -12.84 0.40
N ALA A 88 6.44 -12.16 -0.38
CA ALA A 88 5.95 -12.69 -1.65
C ALA A 88 7.08 -12.88 -2.68
N VAL A 89 7.97 -11.88 -2.80
CA VAL A 89 9.15 -11.92 -3.67
C VAL A 89 10.11 -13.04 -3.24
N SER A 90 10.36 -13.19 -1.94
CA SER A 90 11.22 -14.26 -1.41
C SER A 90 10.70 -15.66 -1.79
N ARG A 91 9.40 -15.92 -1.60
CA ARG A 91 8.79 -17.20 -2.02
C ARG A 91 8.85 -17.43 -3.52
N MET A 92 8.65 -16.38 -4.32
CA MET A 92 8.76 -16.46 -5.78
C MET A 92 10.18 -16.82 -6.20
N SER A 93 11.20 -16.24 -5.56
CA SER A 93 12.60 -16.55 -5.82
C SER A 93 12.94 -18.02 -5.53
N ILE A 94 12.38 -18.60 -4.46
CA ILE A 94 12.59 -20.03 -4.13
C ILE A 94 11.98 -20.92 -5.22
N ARG A 95 10.73 -20.66 -5.61
CA ARG A 95 10.04 -21.44 -6.66
C ARG A 95 10.74 -21.37 -8.01
N ILE A 96 11.26 -20.20 -8.38
CA ILE A 96 12.04 -20.04 -9.62
C ILE A 96 13.31 -20.89 -9.56
N LYS A 97 13.99 -20.93 -8.40
CA LYS A 97 15.18 -21.77 -8.20
C LYS A 97 14.84 -23.25 -8.32
N GLU A 98 13.78 -23.71 -7.67
CA GLU A 98 13.31 -25.10 -7.73
C GLU A 98 12.98 -25.50 -9.18
N LEU A 99 12.20 -24.68 -9.90
CA LEU A 99 11.84 -24.94 -11.29
C LEU A 99 13.07 -24.98 -12.21
N ALA A 100 14.06 -24.13 -11.98
CA ALA A 100 15.31 -24.14 -12.73
C ALA A 100 16.11 -25.43 -12.49
N GLN A 101 16.11 -25.95 -11.25
CA GLN A 101 16.76 -27.21 -10.91
C GLN A 101 16.04 -28.41 -11.54
N GLU A 102 14.72 -28.47 -11.47
CA GLU A 102 13.93 -29.51 -12.15
C GLU A 102 14.16 -29.50 -13.66
N LEU A 103 14.19 -28.33 -14.28
CA LEU A 103 14.48 -28.19 -15.72
C LEU A 103 15.89 -28.67 -16.07
N ALA A 104 16.87 -28.42 -15.21
CA ALA A 104 18.24 -28.88 -15.40
C ALA A 104 18.35 -30.40 -15.32
N LEU A 105 17.71 -31.03 -14.32
CA LEU A 105 17.66 -32.50 -14.20
C LEU A 105 16.94 -33.13 -15.40
N TYR A 106 15.78 -32.59 -15.78
CA TYR A 106 15.02 -33.07 -16.92
C TYR A 106 15.81 -33.00 -18.25
N LYS A 107 16.62 -31.96 -18.44
CA LYS A 107 17.51 -31.84 -19.60
C LYS A 107 18.71 -32.77 -19.55
N HIS A 108 19.12 -33.24 -18.38
CA HIS A 108 20.26 -34.12 -18.21
C HIS A 108 19.88 -35.61 -18.35
N GLU A 109 18.61 -35.95 -18.10
CA GLU A 109 18.05 -37.28 -18.32
C GLU A 109 17.66 -37.57 -19.79
N LYS A 110 17.61 -36.54 -20.65
CA LYS A 110 17.38 -36.64 -22.09
C LYS A 110 18.68 -36.51 -22.87
#